data_AF-A7S0C1-F1
#
_entry.id   AF-A7S0C1-F1
#
_cell.length_a   1.000
_cell.length_b   1.000
_cell.length_c   1.000
_cell.angle_alpha   90.00
_cell.angle_beta   90.00
_cell.angle_gamma   90.00
#
_symmetry.space_group_name_H-M   'P 1'
#
loop_
_entity.id
_entity.type
_entity.pdbx_description
1 polymer ?
#
loop_
_entity_poly.entity_id
_entity_poly.type
_entity_poly.pdbx_seq_one_letter_code
_entity_poly.pdbx_strand_id
1 'polypeptide(L)'
;MASNARVVCWSNREEWTQTYEYLYSFHDISLQRRGIARVLAWKSRSGGKLPLAVESTANLISALLESQTAQYSYSSQMTISMALVRFVNGFTDKSQKGVYARSVQSIADEIGLPDWLVDLRHESTHAAKLPSQQTLCAGVKVALDWLEEGYWKAQM
;
A
#
# COMPACT_ATOMS: atom_id res chain seq x y z
N MET A 1 -22.23 -25.34 -16.67
CA MET A 1 -21.48 -24.07 -16.58
C MET A 1 -20.56 -24.20 -15.39
N ALA A 2 -19.23 -24.27 -15.60
CA ALA A 2 -18.30 -24.30 -14.47
C ALA A 2 -18.43 -22.97 -13.71
N SER A 3 -18.70 -23.02 -12.41
CA SER A 3 -18.62 -21.84 -11.55
C SER A 3 -17.21 -21.27 -11.68
N ASN A 4 -17.06 -20.01 -12.06
CA ASN A 4 -15.80 -19.29 -12.05
C ASN A 4 -15.35 -19.06 -10.60
N ALA A 5 -14.94 -20.13 -9.92
CA ALA A 5 -14.43 -20.07 -8.57
C ALA A 5 -13.06 -19.39 -8.61
N ARG A 6 -12.97 -18.22 -7.96
CA ARG A 6 -11.72 -17.49 -7.82
C ARG A 6 -10.96 -18.03 -6.62
N VAL A 7 -9.76 -18.57 -6.84
CA VAL A 7 -8.86 -18.95 -5.76
C VAL A 7 -8.33 -17.70 -5.06
N VAL A 8 -8.44 -17.66 -3.73
CA VAL A 8 -8.02 -16.54 -2.87
C VAL A 8 -7.10 -17.06 -1.75
N CYS A 9 -6.40 -16.15 -1.09
CA CYS A 9 -5.39 -16.50 -0.07
C CYS A 9 -5.93 -16.53 1.37
N TRP A 10 -7.16 -16.07 1.59
CA TRP A 10 -7.90 -16.18 2.85
C TRP A 10 -8.85 -17.39 2.81
N SER A 11 -9.14 -17.92 3.98
CA SER A 11 -9.92 -19.15 4.19
C SER A 11 -11.42 -18.89 4.04
N ASN A 12 -11.88 -17.75 4.53
CA ASN A 12 -13.29 -17.34 4.50
C ASN A 12 -13.44 -15.81 4.60
N ARG A 13 -14.69 -15.34 4.54
CA ARG A 13 -15.03 -13.91 4.54
C ARG A 13 -14.74 -13.24 5.89
N GLU A 14 -14.85 -13.99 6.97
CA GLU A 14 -14.57 -13.52 8.33
C GLU A 14 -13.07 -13.24 8.50
N GLU A 15 -12.19 -14.13 8.01
CA GLU A 15 -10.74 -13.91 8.03
C GLU A 15 -10.38 -12.64 7.22
N TRP A 16 -11.01 -12.43 6.07
CA TRP A 16 -10.85 -11.23 5.25
C TRP A 16 -11.24 -9.95 6.00
N THR A 17 -12.46 -9.91 6.54
CA THR A 17 -13.02 -8.75 7.25
C THR A 17 -12.18 -8.40 8.47
N GLN A 18 -11.83 -9.41 9.28
CA GLN A 18 -10.98 -9.21 10.46
C GLN A 18 -9.59 -8.70 10.08
N THR A 19 -9.04 -9.10 8.92
CA THR A 19 -7.74 -8.60 8.47
C THR A 19 -7.80 -7.11 8.14
N TYR A 20 -8.88 -6.67 7.48
CA TYR A 20 -9.14 -5.25 7.26
C TYR A 20 -9.23 -4.49 8.59
N GLU A 21 -10.06 -4.97 9.54
CA GLU A 21 -10.22 -4.36 10.86
C GLU A 21 -8.88 -4.25 11.60
N TYR A 22 -8.04 -5.29 11.55
CA TYR A 22 -6.71 -5.27 12.14
C TYR A 22 -5.78 -4.25 11.50
N LEU A 23 -5.74 -4.19 10.15
CA LEU A 23 -4.86 -3.26 9.43
C LEU A 23 -5.26 -1.80 9.68
N TYR A 24 -6.55 -1.48 9.68
CA TYR A 24 -7.07 -0.12 9.86
C TYR A 24 -7.30 0.28 11.33
N SER A 25 -6.89 -0.57 12.28
CA SER A 25 -6.94 -0.26 13.73
C SER A 25 -5.80 0.68 14.16
N PHE A 26 -5.80 1.93 13.67
CA PHE A 26 -4.74 2.92 13.95
C PHE A 26 -4.58 3.31 15.43
N HIS A 27 -5.52 2.91 16.29
CA HIS A 27 -5.45 3.10 17.74
C HIS A 27 -4.78 1.92 18.48
N ASP A 28 -4.52 0.80 17.79
CA ASP A 28 -3.92 -0.40 18.37
C ASP A 28 -2.83 -1.00 17.47
N ILE A 29 -1.57 -0.66 17.80
CA ILE A 29 -0.38 -1.15 17.10
C ILE A 29 -0.28 -2.69 17.14
N SER A 30 -0.77 -3.32 18.21
CA SER A 30 -0.71 -4.77 18.35
C SER A 30 -1.63 -5.46 17.34
N LEU A 31 -2.81 -4.90 17.10
CA LEU A 31 -3.73 -5.37 16.06
C LEU A 31 -3.16 -5.13 14.67
N GLN A 32 -2.59 -3.97 14.39
CA GLN A 32 -1.96 -3.69 13.09
C GLN A 32 -0.83 -4.69 12.79
N ARG A 33 0.02 -4.99 13.78
CA ARG A 33 1.06 -6.03 13.66
C ARG A 33 0.48 -7.42 13.36
N ARG A 34 -0.65 -7.78 13.97
CA ARG A 34 -1.37 -9.04 13.65
C ARG A 34 -1.91 -9.04 12.22
N GLY A 35 -2.48 -7.93 11.76
CA GLY A 35 -2.95 -7.75 10.39
C GLY A 35 -1.82 -7.94 9.37
N ILE A 36 -0.68 -7.28 9.59
CA ILE A 36 0.53 -7.42 8.76
C ILE A 36 1.01 -8.87 8.74
N ALA A 37 1.15 -9.52 9.91
CA ALA A 37 1.59 -10.91 10.01
C ALA A 37 0.67 -11.86 9.23
N ARG A 38 -0.64 -11.60 9.23
CA ARG A 38 -1.60 -12.38 8.45
C ARG A 38 -1.43 -12.17 6.94
N VAL A 39 -1.21 -10.94 6.47
CA VAL A 39 -0.91 -10.67 5.06
C VAL A 39 0.37 -11.39 4.63
N LEU A 40 1.40 -11.42 5.47
CA LEU A 40 2.63 -12.18 5.20
C LEU A 40 2.37 -13.70 5.10
N ALA A 41 1.54 -14.24 5.99
CA ALA A 41 1.12 -15.64 5.90
C ALA A 41 0.37 -15.94 4.60
N TRP A 42 -0.52 -15.03 4.16
CA TRP A 42 -1.20 -15.14 2.87
C TRP A 42 -0.22 -15.14 1.70
N LYS A 43 0.78 -14.25 1.72
CA LYS A 43 1.84 -14.17 0.69
C LYS A 43 2.61 -15.49 0.57
N SER A 44 2.94 -16.11 1.69
CA SER A 44 3.64 -17.40 1.74
C SER A 44 2.79 -18.52 1.11
N ARG A 45 1.50 -18.60 1.46
CA ARG A 45 0.59 -19.62 0.93
C ARG A 45 0.32 -19.49 -0.57
N SER A 46 0.28 -18.27 -1.09
CA SER A 46 -0.08 -18.00 -2.49
C SER A 46 1.10 -18.04 -3.46
N GLY A 47 2.26 -18.56 -3.04
CA GLY A 47 3.47 -18.56 -3.88
C GLY A 47 3.94 -17.15 -4.23
N GLY A 48 3.76 -16.20 -3.32
CA GLY A 48 4.12 -14.79 -3.50
C GLY A 48 3.08 -13.95 -4.24
N LYS A 49 1.94 -14.51 -4.66
CA LYS A 49 0.90 -13.78 -5.41
C LYS A 49 -0.15 -13.21 -4.47
N LEU A 50 -0.12 -11.91 -4.24
CA LEU A 50 -1.16 -11.20 -3.50
C LEU A 50 -1.79 -10.11 -4.36
N PRO A 51 -3.05 -9.72 -4.09
CA PRO A 51 -3.59 -8.49 -4.64
C PRO A 51 -2.68 -7.33 -4.23
N LEU A 52 -2.26 -6.52 -5.21
CA LEU A 52 -1.37 -5.38 -5.01
C LEU A 52 -1.86 -4.47 -3.86
N ALA A 53 -3.15 -4.18 -3.81
CA ALA A 53 -3.73 -3.34 -2.75
C ALA A 53 -3.51 -3.89 -1.34
N VAL A 54 -3.62 -5.21 -1.14
CA VAL A 54 -3.38 -5.87 0.15
C VAL A 54 -1.90 -5.74 0.54
N GLU A 55 -1.00 -6.02 -0.41
CA GLU A 55 0.44 -5.91 -0.18
C GLU A 55 0.88 -4.47 0.09
N SER A 56 0.40 -3.51 -0.71
CA SER A 56 0.66 -2.09 -0.50
C SER A 56 0.16 -1.61 0.86
N THR A 57 -1.05 -2.01 1.27
CA THR A 57 -1.61 -1.65 2.59
C THR A 57 -0.69 -2.13 3.72
N ALA A 58 -0.26 -3.40 3.69
CA ALA A 58 0.61 -3.95 4.72
C ALA A 58 2.01 -3.29 4.73
N ASN A 59 2.58 -2.98 3.57
CA ASN A 59 3.89 -2.32 3.46
C ASN A 59 3.84 -0.88 3.98
N LEU A 60 2.80 -0.13 3.63
CA LEU A 60 2.59 1.25 4.07
C LEU A 60 2.41 1.34 5.60
N ILE A 61 1.58 0.46 6.18
CA ILE A 61 1.39 0.41 7.64
C ILE A 61 2.67 -0.02 8.35
N SER A 62 3.37 -1.03 7.82
CA SER A 62 4.66 -1.47 8.40
C SER A 62 5.66 -0.32 8.47
N ALA A 63 5.82 0.44 7.38
CA ALA A 63 6.70 1.60 7.33
C ALA A 63 6.29 2.69 8.32
N LEU A 64 4.98 2.94 8.46
CA LEU A 64 4.45 3.90 9.41
C LEU A 64 4.76 3.49 10.87
N LEU A 65 4.58 2.21 11.20
CA LEU A 65 4.86 1.68 12.54
C LEU A 65 6.36 1.75 12.87
N GLU A 66 7.23 1.38 11.93
CA GLU A 66 8.67 1.50 12.10
C GLU A 66 9.09 2.95 12.39
N SER A 67 8.49 3.91 11.67
CA SER A 67 8.79 5.34 11.83
C SER A 67 8.42 5.89 13.21
N GLN A 68 7.43 5.32 13.88
CA GLN A 68 7.03 5.70 15.24
C GLN A 68 8.00 5.15 16.29
N THR A 69 8.57 3.96 16.04
CA THR A 69 9.49 3.30 16.97
C THR A 69 10.93 3.80 16.87
N ALA A 70 11.41 4.13 15.67
CA ALA A 70 12.82 4.37 15.40
C ALA A 70 13.32 5.79 15.75
N GLN A 71 12.46 6.67 16.30
CA GLN A 71 12.67 8.12 16.35
C GLN A 71 13.03 8.71 14.96
N TYR A 72 13.12 10.03 14.80
CA TYR A 72 13.40 10.67 13.51
C TYR A 72 14.77 10.23 12.98
N SER A 73 14.78 9.23 12.11
CA SER A 73 15.99 8.63 11.54
C SER A 73 15.93 8.63 10.02
N TYR A 74 17.08 8.81 9.39
CA TYR A 74 17.18 8.80 7.93
C TYR A 74 16.78 7.43 7.35
N SER A 75 17.04 6.34 8.07
CA SER A 75 16.57 4.99 7.70
C SER A 75 15.05 4.89 7.66
N SER A 76 14.36 5.42 8.67
CA SER A 76 12.89 5.52 8.68
C SER A 76 12.37 6.31 7.47
N GLN A 77 12.98 7.45 7.14
CA GLN A 77 12.62 8.22 5.94
C GLN A 77 12.80 7.42 4.65
N MET A 78 13.90 6.67 4.52
CA MET A 78 14.13 5.79 3.36
C MET A 78 13.08 4.68 3.28
N THR A 79 12.74 4.04 4.40
CA THR A 79 11.71 2.98 4.44
C THR A 79 10.34 3.50 4.00
N ILE A 80 9.89 4.63 4.57
CA ILE A 80 8.58 5.22 4.21
C ILE A 80 8.59 5.67 2.74
N SER A 81 9.67 6.31 2.29
CA SER A 81 9.83 6.72 0.90
C SER A 81 9.72 5.53 -0.05
N MET A 82 10.42 4.42 0.26
CA MET A 82 10.36 3.21 -0.57
C MET A 82 8.96 2.60 -0.60
N ALA A 83 8.24 2.58 0.53
CA ALA A 83 6.87 2.07 0.57
C ALA A 83 5.93 2.89 -0.33
N LEU A 84 6.03 4.23 -0.30
CA LEU A 84 5.28 5.13 -1.17
C LEU A 84 5.63 4.96 -2.64
N VAL A 85 6.93 4.92 -2.97
CA VAL A 85 7.40 4.70 -4.35
C VAL A 85 6.90 3.38 -4.90
N ARG A 86 6.95 2.30 -4.11
CA ARG A 86 6.44 0.98 -4.50
C ARG A 86 4.92 0.97 -4.69
N PHE A 87 4.19 1.69 -3.84
CA PHE A 87 2.76 1.86 -3.97
C PHE A 87 2.40 2.58 -5.29
N VAL A 88 2.93 3.78 -5.51
CA VAL A 88 2.62 4.58 -6.72
C VAL A 88 3.01 3.80 -7.99
N ASN A 89 4.26 3.34 -8.07
CA ASN A 89 4.72 2.59 -9.24
C ASN A 89 3.89 1.33 -9.47
N GLY A 90 3.57 0.56 -8.41
CA GLY A 90 2.78 -0.66 -8.55
C GLY A 90 1.42 -0.42 -9.21
N PHE A 91 0.71 0.64 -8.81
CA PHE A 91 -0.61 0.95 -9.36
C PHE A 91 -0.55 1.57 -10.75
N THR A 92 0.44 2.44 -11.02
CA THR A 92 0.61 3.00 -12.36
C THR A 92 1.12 1.96 -13.36
N ASP A 93 2.04 1.08 -12.96
CA ASP A 93 2.59 0.03 -13.83
C ASP A 93 1.50 -1.00 -14.18
N LYS A 94 0.69 -1.40 -13.19
CA LYS A 94 -0.45 -2.30 -13.42
C LYS A 94 -1.51 -1.70 -14.35
N SER A 95 -1.60 -0.38 -14.40
CA SER A 95 -2.59 0.36 -15.18
C SER A 95 -2.04 0.89 -16.52
N GLN A 96 -0.74 0.70 -16.77
CA GLN A 96 -0.12 0.96 -18.06
C GLN A 96 -0.74 0.02 -19.10
N LYS A 97 -1.35 0.61 -20.13
CA LYS A 97 -1.96 -0.11 -21.25
C LYS A 97 -1.26 0.29 -22.55
N GLY A 98 -0.96 -0.69 -23.40
CA GLY A 98 -0.36 -0.48 -24.71
C GLY A 98 1.15 -0.72 -24.76
N VAL A 99 1.72 -0.54 -25.95
CA VAL A 99 3.12 -0.86 -26.26
C VAL A 99 4.06 0.27 -25.85
N TYR A 100 3.57 1.52 -25.83
CA TYR A 100 4.36 2.70 -25.53
C TYR A 100 4.23 3.12 -24.07
N ALA A 101 5.34 3.53 -23.47
CA ALA A 101 5.36 4.04 -22.11
C ALA A 101 4.64 5.40 -22.03
N ARG A 102 3.69 5.50 -21.10
CA ARG A 102 3.03 6.74 -20.70
C ARG A 102 3.63 7.29 -19.40
N SER A 103 3.45 8.58 -19.15
CA SER A 103 3.92 9.20 -17.90
C SER A 103 3.14 8.67 -16.70
N VAL A 104 3.83 8.55 -15.56
CA VAL A 104 3.24 8.15 -14.27
C VAL A 104 2.05 9.05 -13.92
N GLN A 105 2.19 10.36 -14.11
CA GLN A 105 1.13 11.34 -13.89
C GLN A 105 -0.11 11.02 -14.72
N SER A 106 0.04 10.81 -16.03
CA SER A 106 -1.12 10.55 -16.90
C SER A 106 -1.90 9.27 -16.53
N ILE A 107 -1.21 8.27 -15.98
CA ILE A 107 -1.85 7.04 -15.53
C ILE A 107 -2.50 7.24 -14.15
N ALA A 108 -1.84 8.00 -13.26
CA ALA A 108 -2.38 8.36 -11.96
C ALA A 108 -3.72 9.09 -12.08
N ASP A 109 -3.82 10.06 -13.00
CA ASP A 109 -5.04 10.79 -13.30
C ASP A 109 -6.18 9.84 -13.72
N GLU A 110 -5.88 8.86 -14.58
CA GLU A 110 -6.87 7.88 -15.07
C GLU A 110 -7.42 6.96 -13.98
N ILE A 111 -6.60 6.60 -12.99
CA ILE A 111 -7.01 5.74 -11.88
C ILE A 111 -7.50 6.54 -10.67
N GLY A 112 -7.54 7.87 -10.77
CA GLY A 112 -7.95 8.76 -9.68
C GLY A 112 -7.00 8.74 -8.49
N LEU A 113 -5.70 8.50 -8.72
CA LEU A 113 -4.69 8.59 -7.67
C LEU A 113 -4.35 10.08 -7.43
N PRO A 114 -4.29 10.55 -6.17
CA PRO A 114 -3.97 11.95 -5.88
C PRO A 114 -2.61 12.38 -6.44
N ASP A 115 -2.58 13.50 -7.17
CA ASP A 115 -1.36 14.10 -7.77
C ASP A 115 -0.23 14.25 -6.78
N TRP A 116 -0.55 14.66 -5.56
CA TRP A 116 0.43 14.85 -4.50
C TRP A 116 1.21 13.58 -4.17
N LEU A 117 0.63 12.39 -4.31
CA LEU A 117 1.35 11.13 -4.12
C LEU A 117 2.35 10.87 -5.26
N VAL A 118 2.03 11.29 -6.49
CA VAL A 118 2.93 11.21 -7.64
C VAL A 118 4.11 12.17 -7.45
N ASP A 119 3.85 13.40 -7.02
CA ASP A 119 4.87 14.38 -6.68
C ASP A 119 5.79 13.87 -5.58
N LEU A 120 5.21 13.34 -4.49
CA LEU A 120 5.96 12.80 -3.37
C LEU A 120 6.83 11.61 -3.79
N ARG A 121 6.32 10.75 -4.68
CA ARG A 121 7.11 9.68 -5.32
C ARG A 121 8.25 10.26 -6.15
N HIS A 122 8.03 11.32 -6.92
CA HIS A 122 9.05 11.94 -7.75
C HIS A 122 10.17 12.54 -6.89
N GLU A 123 9.81 13.29 -5.85
CA GLU A 123 10.75 13.85 -4.87
C GLU A 123 11.55 12.77 -4.18
N SER A 124 10.91 11.71 -3.68
CA SER A 124 11.58 10.59 -3.01
C SER A 124 12.58 9.84 -3.89
N THR A 125 12.48 9.91 -5.22
CA THR A 125 13.40 9.21 -6.14
C THR A 125 14.45 10.12 -6.77
N HIS A 126 14.13 11.39 -7.00
CA HIS A 126 14.96 12.28 -7.83
C HIS A 126 15.46 13.53 -7.11
N ALA A 127 14.82 13.96 -6.01
CA ALA A 127 15.27 15.15 -5.30
C ALA A 127 16.63 14.91 -4.61
N ALA A 128 17.41 15.99 -4.45
CA ALA A 128 18.71 15.94 -3.78
C ALA A 128 18.60 15.54 -2.29
N LYS A 129 17.42 15.71 -1.68
CA LYS A 129 17.11 15.31 -0.30
C LYS A 129 15.74 14.65 -0.26
N LEU A 130 15.59 13.65 0.60
CA LEU A 130 14.28 13.03 0.86
C LEU A 130 13.31 14.03 1.50
N PRO A 131 12.01 13.90 1.24
CA PRO A 131 10.98 14.65 1.95
C PRO A 131 11.06 14.42 3.47
N SER A 132 10.53 15.36 4.23
CA SER A 132 10.50 15.24 5.69
C SER A 132 9.71 14.00 6.12
N GLN A 133 10.06 13.38 7.26
CA GLN A 133 9.31 12.24 7.78
C GLN A 133 7.82 12.58 7.98
N GLN A 134 7.49 13.81 8.38
CA GLN A 134 6.10 14.25 8.55
C GLN A 134 5.35 14.25 7.21
N THR A 135 5.97 14.79 6.15
CA THR A 135 5.42 14.79 4.79
C THR A 135 5.20 13.36 4.29
N LEU A 136 6.20 12.48 4.48
CA LEU A 136 6.12 11.07 4.10
C LEU A 136 5.00 10.34 4.85
N CYS A 137 4.89 10.52 6.16
CA CYS A 137 3.81 9.93 6.96
C CYS A 137 2.43 10.44 6.54
N ALA A 138 2.31 11.73 6.17
CA ALA A 138 1.07 12.28 5.65
C ALA A 138 0.71 11.67 4.28
N GLY A 139 1.69 11.50 3.38
CA GLY A 139 1.50 10.79 2.12
C GLY A 139 1.05 9.34 2.31
N VAL A 140 1.62 8.62 3.30
CA VAL A 140 1.17 7.26 3.64
C VAL A 140 -0.30 7.24 4.04
N LYS A 141 -0.76 8.19 4.86
CA LYS A 141 -2.17 8.27 5.26
C LYS A 141 -3.09 8.48 4.05
N VAL A 142 -2.76 9.43 3.18
CA VAL A 142 -3.53 9.67 1.94
C VAL A 142 -3.57 8.41 1.05
N ALA A 143 -2.46 7.69 0.92
CA ALA A 143 -2.42 6.44 0.18
C ALA A 143 -3.29 5.34 0.82
N LEU A 144 -3.30 5.24 2.16
CA LEU A 144 -4.13 4.28 2.89
C LEU A 144 -5.63 4.60 2.79
N ASP A 145 -6.00 5.89 2.83
CA ASP A 145 -7.38 6.34 2.63
C ASP A 145 -7.85 6.00 1.20
N TRP A 146 -7.02 6.25 0.19
CA TRP A 146 -7.32 5.88 -1.20
C TRP A 146 -7.51 4.37 -1.39
N LEU A 147 -6.66 3.55 -0.74
CA LEU A 147 -6.80 2.09 -0.73
C LEU A 147 -8.06 1.64 0.01
N GLU A 148 -8.41 2.31 1.10
CA GLU A 148 -9.59 1.98 1.89
C GLU A 148 -10.87 2.14 1.08
N GLU A 149 -11.05 3.31 0.48
CA GLU A 149 -12.23 3.63 -0.32
C GLU A 149 -12.26 2.82 -1.62
N GLY A 150 -11.13 2.77 -2.34
CA GLY A 150 -11.08 2.19 -3.68
C GLY A 150 -11.00 0.67 -3.73
N TYR A 151 -10.54 0.02 -2.65
CA TYR A 151 -10.34 -1.43 -2.63
C TYR A 151 -11.02 -2.12 -1.46
N TRP A 152 -10.75 -1.70 -0.21
CA TRP A 152 -11.24 -2.44 0.96
C TRP A 152 -12.75 -2.33 1.13
N LYS A 153 -13.28 -1.10 1.20
CA LYS A 153 -14.72 -0.84 1.37
C LYS A 153 -15.56 -1.38 0.20
N ALA A 154 -15.04 -1.29 -1.03
CA ALA A 154 -15.69 -1.86 -2.21
C ALA A 154 -15.84 -3.40 -2.15
N GLN A 155 -15.07 -4.07 -1.28
CA GLN A 155 -15.11 -5.50 -1.08
C GLN A 155 -15.70 -5.90 0.27
N MET A 156 -16.29 -5.01 1.06
CA MET A 156 -16.98 -5.32 2.32
C MET A 156 -18.46 -5.54 2.07
#